data_AF-A0A2A4YYK3-F1
#
_entry.id   AF-A0A2A4YYK3-F1
#
_cell.length_a   1.000
_cell.length_b   1.000
_cell.length_c   1.000
_cell.angle_alpha   90.00
_cell.angle_beta   90.00
_cell.angle_gamma   90.00
#
_symmetry.space_group_name_H-M   'P 1'
#
loop_
_entity.id
_entity.type
_entity.pdbx_description
1 polymer ?
#
loop_
_entity_poly.entity_id
_entity_poly.type
_entity_poly.pdbx_seq_one_letter_code
_entity_poly.pdbx_strand_id
1 'polypeptide(L)'
;MQDSNEPYKYAQHHSEEEGKKTRRMIWNMFWVLLAITSIEVGLGIKWKDWDLSWHLVKMTFIVMTIGKAYFIVAYYMHLKHERTALQNTIIIPYAMLALYLMYIVFTEATFTDYLDHFF
;
A
#
# COMPACT_ATOMS: atom_id res chain seq x y z
N MET A 1 14.17 -11.64 -52.82
CA MET A 1 13.23 -11.68 -51.68
C MET A 1 13.95 -11.02 -50.52
N GLN A 2 13.66 -9.74 -50.28
CA GLN A 2 14.26 -8.95 -49.21
C GLN A 2 13.47 -9.28 -47.94
N ASP A 3 14.08 -10.00 -47.02
CA ASP A 3 13.49 -10.36 -45.73
C ASP A 3 13.27 -9.08 -44.91
N SER A 4 12.01 -8.65 -44.84
CA SER A 4 11.56 -7.46 -44.13
C SER A 4 11.49 -7.75 -42.63
N ASN A 5 12.64 -7.74 -41.96
CA ASN A 5 12.78 -7.77 -40.50
C ASN A 5 12.38 -6.44 -39.83
N GLU A 6 11.23 -5.86 -40.20
CA GLU A 6 10.75 -4.59 -39.63
C GLU A 6 9.35 -4.68 -38.97
N PRO A 7 9.05 -5.66 -38.09
CA PRO A 7 7.85 -5.61 -37.25
C PRO A 7 8.02 -4.71 -36.01
N TYR A 8 9.22 -4.13 -35.77
CA TYR A 8 9.55 -3.43 -34.52
C TYR A 8 9.59 -1.90 -34.62
N LYS A 9 9.52 -1.32 -35.83
CA LYS A 9 9.61 0.13 -36.03
C LYS A 9 8.48 0.95 -35.39
N TYR A 10 7.35 0.30 -35.11
CA TYR A 10 6.15 0.91 -34.54
C TYR A 10 5.99 0.61 -33.03
N ALA A 11 6.88 -0.19 -32.45
CA ALA A 11 6.78 -0.66 -31.06
C ALA A 11 7.38 0.33 -30.03
N GLN A 12 8.06 1.38 -30.47
CA GLN A 12 8.68 2.38 -29.59
C GLN A 12 8.09 3.77 -29.78
N HIS A 13 6.87 3.97 -29.29
CA HIS A 13 6.23 5.29 -29.18
C HIS A 13 6.20 5.81 -27.72
N HIS A 14 7.22 5.49 -26.92
CA HIS A 14 7.44 6.12 -25.62
C HIS A 14 8.78 6.82 -25.65
N SER A 15 8.77 8.15 -25.55
CA SER A 15 10.00 8.94 -25.43
C SER A 15 10.82 8.42 -24.24
N GLU A 16 12.12 8.21 -24.41
CA GLU A 16 13.01 7.77 -23.31
C GLU A 16 12.92 8.72 -22.10
N GLU A 17 12.58 9.98 -22.33
CA GLU A 17 12.40 10.99 -21.29
C GLU A 17 11.21 10.70 -20.38
N GLU A 18 10.10 10.21 -20.93
CA GLU A 18 8.90 9.82 -20.16
C GLU A 18 9.19 8.60 -19.29
N GLY A 19 9.88 7.60 -19.86
CA GLY A 19 10.28 6.40 -19.13
C GLY A 19 11.26 6.68 -17.98
N LYS A 20 12.17 7.65 -18.14
CA LYS A 20 13.08 8.10 -17.08
C LYS A 20 12.31 8.77 -15.93
N LYS A 21 11.32 9.61 -16.24
CA LYS A 21 10.48 10.29 -15.23
C LYS A 21 9.67 9.31 -14.40
N THR A 22 9.01 8.34 -15.04
CA THR A 22 8.23 7.29 -14.35
C THR A 22 9.11 6.43 -13.46
N ARG A 23 10.28 6.00 -13.95
CA ARG A 23 11.22 5.18 -13.17
C ARG A 23 11.74 5.91 -11.93
N ARG A 24 12.04 7.21 -12.06
CA ARG A 24 12.45 8.04 -10.93
C ARG A 24 11.33 8.19 -9.90
N MET A 25 10.09 8.35 -10.34
CA MET A 25 8.93 8.40 -9.45
C MET A 25 8.77 7.10 -8.65
N ILE A 26 8.85 5.95 -9.32
CA ILE A 26 8.73 4.63 -8.67
C ILE A 26 9.82 4.45 -7.61
N TRP A 27 11.08 4.75 -7.95
CA TRP A 27 12.19 4.66 -7.00
C TRP A 27 12.01 5.59 -5.79
N ASN A 28 11.53 6.81 -6.01
CA ASN A 28 11.28 7.74 -4.92
C ASN A 28 10.19 7.20 -3.96
N MET A 29 9.09 6.71 -4.50
CA MET A 29 8.00 6.14 -3.69
C MET A 29 8.43 4.87 -2.97
N PHE A 30 9.23 4.02 -3.63
CA PHE A 30 9.82 2.83 -3.00
C PHE A 30 10.62 3.20 -1.75
N TRP A 31 11.51 4.19 -1.84
CA TRP A 31 12.30 4.62 -0.68
C TRP A 31 11.44 5.24 0.42
N VAL A 32 10.41 6.01 0.08
CA VAL A 32 9.46 6.57 1.05
C VAL A 32 8.73 5.46 1.81
N LEU A 33 8.17 4.48 1.08
CA LEU A 33 7.45 3.37 1.69
C LEU A 33 8.36 2.42 2.47
N LEU A 34 9.58 2.20 1.98
CA LEU A 34 10.58 1.44 2.71
C LEU A 34 10.95 2.13 4.02
N ALA A 35 11.19 3.44 4.01
CA ALA A 35 11.48 4.20 5.21
C ALA A 35 10.34 4.13 6.24
N ILE A 36 9.09 4.35 5.80
CA ILE A 36 7.90 4.19 6.66
C ILE A 36 7.87 2.77 7.23
N THR A 37 8.03 1.74 6.40
CA THR A 37 7.96 0.35 6.86
C THR A 37 9.10 -0.01 7.81
N SER A 38 10.32 0.49 7.56
CA SER A 38 11.47 0.29 8.46
C SER A 38 11.26 0.94 9.82
N ILE A 39 10.68 2.15 9.86
CA ILE A 39 10.34 2.82 11.12
C ILE A 39 9.29 2.01 11.88
N GLU A 40 8.27 1.51 11.19
CA GLU A 40 7.19 0.72 11.80
C GLU A 40 7.72 -0.59 12.42
N VAL A 41 8.53 -1.34 11.67
CA VAL A 41 9.18 -2.56 12.17
C VAL A 41 10.15 -2.25 13.32
N GLY A 42 10.91 -1.16 13.22
CA GLY A 42 11.80 -0.68 14.28
C GLY A 42 11.05 -0.37 15.57
N LEU A 43 9.93 0.35 15.48
CA LEU A 43 9.04 0.63 16.60
C LEU A 43 8.47 -0.67 17.18
N GLY A 44 8.08 -1.62 16.34
CA GLY A 44 7.55 -2.93 16.75
C GLY A 44 8.56 -3.81 17.49
N ILE A 45 9.85 -3.65 17.22
CA ILE A 45 10.92 -4.36 17.95
C ILE A 45 11.30 -3.62 19.22
N LYS A 46 11.33 -2.28 19.18
CA LYS A 46 11.91 -1.45 20.25
C LYS A 46 10.93 -0.87 21.26
N TRP A 47 9.61 -0.98 21.04
CA TRP A 47 8.62 -0.38 21.94
C TRP A 47 8.76 -0.79 23.41
N LYS A 48 9.14 -2.05 23.68
CA LYS A 48 9.31 -2.57 25.04
C LYS A 48 10.56 -2.02 25.73
N ASP A 49 11.60 -1.69 24.97
CA ASP A 49 12.83 -1.08 25.48
C ASP A 49 12.63 0.40 25.87
N TRP A 50 11.60 1.05 25.32
CA TRP A 50 11.35 2.50 25.46
C TRP A 50 10.24 2.85 26.45
N ASP A 51 9.73 1.87 27.20
CA ASP A 51 8.61 2.02 28.15
C ASP A 51 7.39 2.76 27.56
N LEU A 52 7.17 2.57 26.25
CA LEU A 52 6.06 3.22 25.55
C LEU A 52 4.74 2.54 25.91
N SER A 53 3.74 3.35 26.26
CA SER A 53 2.39 2.86 26.47
C SER A 53 1.90 2.09 25.26
N TRP A 54 1.43 0.86 25.50
CA TRP A 54 0.90 -0.04 24.46
C TRP A 54 -0.19 0.62 23.62
N HIS A 55 -0.99 1.50 24.22
CA HIS A 55 -2.03 2.25 23.50
C HIS A 55 -1.43 3.21 22.46
N LEU A 56 -0.36 3.94 22.82
CA LEU A 56 0.31 4.89 21.92
C LEU A 56 0.97 4.16 20.75
N VAL A 57 1.60 3.01 21.02
CA VAL A 57 2.20 2.16 20.00
C VAL A 57 1.13 1.71 19.01
N LYS A 58 0.01 1.14 19.50
CA LYS A 58 -1.12 0.73 18.64
C LYS A 58 -1.63 1.85 17.75
N MET A 59 -1.86 3.05 18.29
CA MET A 59 -2.35 4.19 17.50
C MET A 59 -1.35 4.64 16.44
N THR A 60 -0.05 4.62 16.76
CA THR A 60 1.01 4.95 15.81
C THR A 60 1.05 3.96 14.65
N PHE A 61 0.94 2.65 14.95
CA PHE A 61 0.87 1.59 13.93
C PHE A 61 -0.32 1.76 12.99
N ILE A 62 -1.50 2.11 13.52
CA ILE A 62 -2.71 2.35 12.71
C ILE A 62 -2.49 3.54 11.77
N VAL A 63 -1.99 4.67 12.30
CA VAL A 63 -1.75 5.88 11.49
C VAL A 63 -0.72 5.65 10.41
N MET A 64 0.41 5.01 10.74
CA MET A 64 1.41 4.63 9.73
C MET A 64 0.83 3.68 8.69
N THR A 65 -0.07 2.78 9.10
CA THR A 65 -0.75 1.83 8.20
C THR A 65 -1.68 2.48 7.20
N ILE A 66 -2.45 3.47 7.64
CA ILE A 66 -3.28 4.26 6.73
C ILE A 66 -2.38 5.09 5.79
N GLY A 67 -1.30 5.67 6.32
CA GLY A 67 -0.32 6.42 5.53
C GLY A 67 0.26 5.59 4.39
N LYS A 68 0.81 4.41 4.68
CA LYS A 68 1.36 3.52 3.64
C LYS A 68 0.29 3.06 2.64
N ALA A 69 -0.92 2.73 3.10
CA ALA A 69 -2.02 2.36 2.21
C ALA A 69 -2.35 3.48 1.22
N TYR A 70 -2.40 4.74 1.67
CA TYR A 70 -2.60 5.89 0.79
C TYR A 70 -1.49 6.00 -0.27
N PHE A 71 -0.21 5.91 0.13
CA PHE A 71 0.90 5.98 -0.83
C PHE A 71 0.86 4.82 -1.85
N ILE A 72 0.44 3.62 -1.44
CA ILE A 72 0.29 2.48 -2.35
C ILE A 72 -0.81 2.73 -3.38
N VAL A 73 -2.01 3.07 -2.93
CA VAL A 73 -3.16 3.27 -3.83
C VAL A 73 -2.94 4.47 -4.75
N ALA A 74 -2.40 5.58 -4.24
CA ALA A 74 -2.19 6.77 -5.05
C ALA A 74 -1.09 6.60 -6.11
N TYR A 75 0.03 5.93 -5.78
CA TYR A 75 1.23 5.92 -6.62
C TYR A 75 1.55 4.57 -7.26
N TYR A 76 1.45 3.45 -6.54
CA TYR A 76 1.77 2.12 -7.12
C TYR A 76 0.70 1.63 -8.08
N MET A 77 -0.57 1.98 -7.82
CA MET A 77 -1.66 1.66 -8.74
C MET A 77 -1.79 2.70 -9.89
N HIS A 78 -0.87 3.67 -9.98
CA HIS A 78 -0.88 4.76 -10.96
C HIS A 78 -2.18 5.58 -11.03
N LEU A 79 -3.01 5.50 -9.99
CA LEU A 79 -4.36 6.03 -10.02
C LEU A 79 -4.36 7.56 -10.12
N LYS A 80 -3.37 8.26 -9.55
CA LYS A 80 -3.34 9.72 -9.45
C LYS A 80 -3.55 10.48 -10.77
N HIS A 81 -3.18 9.93 -11.92
CA HIS A 81 -3.31 10.59 -13.23
C HIS A 81 -4.26 9.85 -14.19
N GLU A 82 -4.92 8.80 -13.72
CA GLU A 82 -5.81 7.95 -14.52
C GLU A 82 -7.27 8.39 -14.44
N ARG A 83 -8.11 7.84 -15.33
CA ARG A 83 -9.55 8.16 -15.34
C ARG A 83 -10.24 7.66 -14.08
N THR A 84 -11.06 8.51 -13.47
CA THR A 84 -11.79 8.22 -12.22
C THR A 84 -12.62 6.94 -12.27
N ALA A 85 -13.13 6.55 -13.44
CA ALA A 85 -13.82 5.27 -13.62
C ALA A 85 -12.92 4.06 -13.33
N LEU A 86 -11.69 4.04 -13.86
CA LEU A 86 -10.71 2.98 -13.61
C LEU A 86 -10.19 3.00 -12.17
N GLN A 87 -10.03 4.20 -11.59
CA GLN A 87 -9.67 4.34 -10.18
C GLN A 87 -10.70 3.66 -9.28
N ASN A 88 -11.98 3.95 -9.49
CA ASN A 88 -13.06 3.39 -8.66
C ASN A 88 -13.20 1.88 -8.82
N THR A 89 -12.94 1.32 -10.01
CA THR A 89 -12.93 -0.13 -10.22
C THR A 89 -11.93 -0.86 -9.34
N ILE A 90 -10.82 -0.22 -8.95
CA ILE A 90 -9.79 -0.83 -8.10
C ILE A 90 -10.00 -0.44 -6.63
N ILE A 91 -10.32 0.82 -6.35
CA ILE A 91 -10.47 1.32 -4.97
C ILE A 91 -11.67 0.67 -4.28
N ILE A 92 -12.81 0.53 -4.96
CA ILE A 92 -14.04 -0.02 -4.37
C ILE A 92 -13.84 -1.45 -3.86
N PRO A 93 -13.39 -2.44 -4.67
CA PRO A 93 -13.21 -3.79 -4.16
C PRO A 93 -12.15 -3.86 -3.07
N TYR A 94 -11.06 -3.09 -3.17
CA TYR A 94 -10.01 -3.10 -2.16
C TYR A 94 -10.49 -2.54 -0.81
N ALA A 95 -11.23 -1.44 -0.84
CA ALA A 95 -11.82 -0.84 0.36
C ALA A 95 -12.90 -1.76 0.96
N MET A 96 -13.76 -2.35 0.13
CA MET A 96 -14.77 -3.31 0.57
C MET A 96 -14.15 -4.52 1.27
N LEU A 97 -13.10 -5.11 0.68
CA LEU A 97 -12.39 -6.23 1.30
C LEU A 97 -11.72 -5.83 2.61
N ALA A 98 -11.07 -4.66 2.67
CA ALA A 98 -10.44 -4.18 3.90
C ALA A 98 -11.46 -3.94 5.03
N LEU A 99 -12.61 -3.34 4.73
CA LEU A 99 -13.69 -3.12 5.69
C LEU A 99 -14.33 -4.44 6.13
N TYR A 100 -14.52 -5.38 5.21
CA TYR A 100 -15.06 -6.71 5.52
C TYR A 100 -14.13 -7.51 6.44
N LEU A 101 -12.82 -7.47 6.18
CA LEU A 101 -11.84 -8.09 7.07
C LEU A 101 -11.82 -7.42 8.45
N MET A 102 -11.90 -6.10 8.49
CA MET A 102 -12.00 -5.37 9.76
C MET A 102 -13.23 -5.80 10.55
N TYR A 103 -14.39 -5.92 9.90
CA TYR A 103 -15.62 -6.40 10.52
C TYR A 103 -15.42 -7.78 11.17
N ILE A 104 -14.90 -8.76 10.41
CA ILE A 104 -14.67 -10.12 10.93
C ILE A 104 -13.72 -10.11 12.14
N VAL A 105 -12.60 -9.40 12.04
CA VAL A 105 -11.61 -9.36 13.14
C VAL A 105 -12.22 -8.76 14.40
N PHE A 106 -13.01 -7.70 14.27
CA PHE A 106 -13.69 -7.08 15.42
C PHE A 106 -14.75 -8.00 16.03
N THR A 107 -15.56 -8.69 15.22
CA THR A 107 -16.59 -9.60 15.74
C THR A 107 -15.96 -10.80 16.46
N GLU A 108 -14.93 -11.42 15.87
CA GLU A 108 -14.23 -12.56 16.47
C GLU A 108 -13.47 -12.17 17.73
N ALA A 109 -12.81 -11.00 17.74
CA ALA A 109 -12.11 -10.51 18.92
C ALA A 109 -13.07 -10.24 20.09
N THR A 110 -14.22 -9.63 19.81
CA THR A 110 -15.23 -9.35 20.85
C THR A 110 -15.85 -10.64 21.36
N PHE A 111 -16.16 -11.59 20.47
CA PHE A 111 -16.68 -12.90 20.87
C PHE A 111 -15.71 -13.68 21.75
N THR A 112 -14.41 -13.68 21.41
CA THR A 112 -13.36 -14.33 22.21
C THR A 112 -13.28 -13.73 23.61
N ASP A 113 -13.30 -12.40 23.72
CA ASP A 113 -13.28 -11.68 25.01
C ASP A 113 -14.49 -12.04 25.89
N TYR A 114 -15.68 -12.19 25.29
CA TYR A 114 -16.87 -12.65 26.00
C TYR A 114 -16.75 -14.08 26.51
N LEU A 115 -16.12 -14.99 25.75
CA LEU A 115 -15.91 -16.37 26.16
C LEU A 115 -14.92 -16.46 27.33
N ASP A 116 -13.81 -15.73 27.26
CA ASP A 116 -12.78 -15.69 28.32
C ASP A 116 -13.32 -15.12 29.64
N HIS A 117 -14.35 -14.28 29.60
CA HIS A 117 -14.98 -13.75 30.81
C HIS A 117 -16.05 -14.68 31.40
N PHE A 118 -16.57 -15.64 30.63
CA PHE A 118 -17.66 -16.52 31.02
C PHE A 118 -17.20 -17.91 31.49
N PHE A 119 -16.02 -18.36 31.04
CA PHE A 119 -15.36 -19.60 31.47
C PHE A 119 -14.20 -19.34 32.43
#